data_AF-A0A955F5Y0-F1
#
_entry.id   AF-A0A955F5Y0-F1
#
_cell.length_a   1.000
_cell.length_b   1.000
_cell.length_c   1.000
_cell.angle_alpha   90.00
_cell.angle_beta   90.00
_cell.angle_gamma   90.00
#
_symmetry.space_group_name_H-M   'P 1'
#
loop_
_entity.id
_entity.type
_entity.pdbx_description
1 polymer ?
#
loop_
_entity_poly.entity_id
_entity_poly.type
_entity_poly.pdbx_seq_one_letter_code
_entity_poly.pdbx_strand_id
1 'polypeptide(L)'
;MANKNKEKDYIKLLHQYAFEHISEGTSFPEIISHLSSCGVKTDDVHLKQSIARAFSQTFVDSSRPVIGFNINDTGKHYMLVDAYFRYLEYLELEESRKNAESAKVISIIAIGLTLLALIASVIIGILQINQINP
;
A
#
# COMPACT_ATOMS: atom_id res chain seq x y z
N MET A 1 -4.85 -21.21 2.25
CA MET A 1 -4.07 -20.24 1.43
C MET A 1 -3.93 -18.84 2.06
N ALA A 2 -4.50 -18.55 3.24
CA ALA A 2 -4.52 -17.20 3.83
C ALA A 2 -3.22 -16.75 4.57
N ASN A 3 -2.21 -17.62 4.72
CA ASN A 3 -1.08 -17.37 5.64
C ASN A 3 0.23 -16.93 4.95
N LYS A 4 0.36 -17.09 3.63
CA LYS A 4 1.60 -16.75 2.89
C LYS A 4 1.73 -15.27 2.48
N ASN A 5 0.62 -14.51 2.46
CA ASN A 5 0.66 -13.08 2.11
C ASN A 5 1.02 -12.19 3.32
N LYS A 6 0.59 -12.54 4.53
CA LYS A 6 0.86 -11.72 5.73
C LYS A 6 2.35 -11.69 6.13
N GLU A 7 3.08 -12.78 5.90
CA GLU A 7 4.55 -12.81 6.03
C GLU A 7 5.29 -11.99 4.96
N LYS A 8 4.61 -11.56 3.88
CA LYS A 8 5.17 -10.61 2.90
C LYS A 8 4.81 -9.16 3.23
N ASP A 9 3.70 -8.94 3.91
CA ASP A 9 3.18 -7.60 4.22
C ASP A 9 3.64 -7.05 5.57
N TYR A 10 4.46 -7.79 6.35
CA TYR A 10 4.95 -7.28 7.66
C TYR A 10 5.75 -5.98 7.53
N ILE A 11 6.41 -5.75 6.38
CA ILE A 11 7.12 -4.49 6.11
C ILE A 11 6.11 -3.33 6.06
N LYS A 12 4.98 -3.53 5.35
CA LYS A 12 3.90 -2.53 5.30
C LYS A 12 3.36 -2.26 6.71
N LEU A 13 3.06 -3.32 7.47
CA LEU A 13 2.54 -3.19 8.84
C LEU A 13 3.53 -2.47 9.77
N LEU A 14 4.83 -2.75 9.64
CA LEU A 14 5.88 -2.08 10.39
C LEU A 14 5.93 -0.57 10.06
N HIS A 15 5.94 -0.20 8.78
CA HIS A 15 5.95 1.21 8.37
C HIS A 15 4.65 1.92 8.74
N GLN A 16 3.50 1.25 8.65
CA GLN A 16 2.21 1.78 9.08
C GLN A 16 2.23 2.09 10.58
N TYR A 17 2.65 1.12 11.39
CA TYR A 17 2.76 1.31 12.83
C TYR A 17 3.72 2.45 13.18
N ALA A 18 4.87 2.51 12.50
CA ALA A 18 5.85 3.59 12.63
C ALA A 18 5.25 4.98 12.36
N PHE A 19 4.43 5.07 11.30
CA PHE A 19 3.78 6.30 10.87
C PHE A 19 2.70 6.76 11.87
N GLU A 20 1.90 5.82 12.38
CA GLU A 20 0.86 6.08 13.38
C GLU A 20 1.45 6.57 14.72
N HIS A 21 2.65 6.09 15.08
CA HIS A 21 3.32 6.39 16.35
C HIS A 21 4.52 7.33 16.16
N ILE A 22 4.53 8.14 15.09
CA ILE A 22 5.67 8.97 14.71
C ILE A 22 6.09 9.99 15.78
N SER A 23 5.14 10.48 16.58
CA SER A 23 5.36 11.47 17.63
C SER A 23 5.90 10.91 18.94
N GLU A 24 5.55 9.67 19.27
CA GLU A 24 5.90 9.01 20.54
C GLU A 24 7.05 8.01 20.40
N GLY A 25 7.32 7.56 19.17
CA GLY A 25 8.30 6.54 18.88
C GLY A 25 7.85 5.15 19.33
N THR A 26 8.63 4.14 18.96
CA THR A 26 8.31 2.73 19.22
C THR A 26 9.55 1.93 19.56
N SER A 27 9.37 0.83 20.28
CA SER A 27 10.41 -0.14 20.60
C SER A 27 10.22 -1.42 19.79
N PHE A 28 11.29 -2.21 19.68
CA PHE A 28 11.22 -3.49 18.98
C PHE A 28 10.19 -4.47 19.57
N PRO A 29 10.10 -4.64 20.90
CA PRO A 29 9.09 -5.50 21.50
C PRO A 29 7.65 -5.06 21.19
N GLU A 30 7.39 -3.75 21.14
CA GLU A 30 6.08 -3.20 20.77
C GLU A 30 5.72 -3.56 19.33
N ILE A 31 6.66 -3.41 18.38
CA ILE A 31 6.45 -3.82 16.98
C ILE A 31 6.22 -5.33 16.87
N ILE A 32 6.99 -6.15 17.60
CA ILE A 32 6.78 -7.60 17.59
C ILE A 32 5.40 -7.95 18.13
N SER A 33 4.96 -7.32 19.23
CA SER A 33 3.62 -7.51 19.78
C SER A 33 2.53 -7.11 18.78
N HIS A 34 2.68 -5.96 18.13
CA HIS A 34 1.75 -5.49 17.11
C HIS A 34 1.67 -6.45 15.91
N LEU A 35 2.82 -6.83 15.33
CA LEU A 35 2.87 -7.76 14.19
C LEU A 35 2.25 -9.12 14.54
N SER A 36 2.51 -9.62 15.76
CA SER A 36 1.88 -10.85 16.26
C SER A 36 0.36 -10.71 16.36
N SER A 37 -0.15 -9.58 16.86
CA SER A 37 -1.59 -9.28 16.92
C SER A 37 -2.24 -9.21 15.53
N CYS A 38 -1.49 -8.80 14.49
CA CYS A 38 -1.95 -8.79 13.11
C CYS A 38 -1.91 -10.19 12.44
N GLY A 39 -1.38 -11.20 13.14
CA GLY A 39 -1.28 -12.59 12.70
C GLY A 39 0.04 -12.94 11.98
N VAL A 40 1.09 -12.13 12.15
CA VAL A 40 2.45 -12.46 11.68
C VAL A 40 3.09 -13.44 12.66
N LYS A 41 3.73 -14.50 12.16
CA LYS A 41 4.36 -15.55 12.99
C LYS A 41 5.72 -15.10 13.54
N THR A 42 5.71 -14.19 14.49
CA THR A 42 6.92 -13.60 15.08
C THR A 42 7.79 -14.57 15.87
N ASP A 43 7.31 -15.79 16.11
CA ASP A 43 8.05 -16.86 16.79
C ASP A 43 9.09 -17.54 15.88
N ASP A 44 8.97 -17.39 14.56
CA ASP A 44 9.97 -17.88 13.61
C ASP A 44 11.24 -17.03 13.72
N VAL A 45 12.37 -17.70 13.99
CA VAL A 45 13.67 -17.05 14.23
C VAL A 45 14.16 -16.27 13.01
N HIS A 46 13.97 -16.80 11.79
CA HIS A 46 14.41 -16.16 10.56
C HIS A 46 13.55 -14.94 10.24
N LEU A 47 12.23 -15.04 10.46
CA LEU A 47 11.32 -13.92 10.30
C LEU A 47 11.61 -12.83 11.33
N LYS A 48 11.80 -13.20 12.60
CA LYS A 48 12.14 -12.26 13.67
C LYS A 48 13.45 -11.51 13.39
N GLN A 49 14.46 -12.18 12.83
CA GLN A 49 15.71 -11.53 12.40
C GLN A 49 15.48 -10.59 11.21
N SER A 50 14.59 -10.93 10.28
CA SER A 50 14.22 -10.07 9.15
C SER A 50 13.48 -8.82 9.62
N ILE A 51 12.55 -8.98 10.57
CA ILE A 51 11.85 -7.86 11.22
C ILE A 51 12.84 -6.96 11.96
N ALA A 52 13.82 -7.52 12.68
CA ALA A 52 14.87 -6.74 13.35
C ALA A 52 15.68 -5.89 12.37
N ARG A 53 16.05 -6.44 11.20
CA ARG A 53 16.73 -5.68 10.15
C ARG A 53 15.85 -4.58 9.56
N ALA A 54 14.57 -4.88 9.32
CA ALA A 54 13.61 -3.89 8.82
C ALA A 54 13.40 -2.76 9.83
N PHE A 55 13.30 -3.09 11.11
CA PHE A 55 13.22 -2.12 12.20
C PHE A 55 14.45 -1.20 12.21
N SER A 56 15.67 -1.76 12.21
CA SER A 56 16.88 -0.94 12.22
C SER A 56 17.06 -0.04 10.98
N GLN A 57 16.43 -0.40 9.85
CA GLN A 57 16.41 0.42 8.64
C GLN A 57 15.29 1.46 8.61
N THR A 58 14.27 1.28 9.45
CA THR A 58 13.07 2.15 9.49
C THR A 58 13.17 3.19 10.60
N PHE A 59 13.87 2.87 11.68
CA PHE A 59 13.96 3.72 12.87
C PHE A 59 15.38 4.18 13.15
N VAL A 60 15.53 5.41 13.63
CA VAL A 60 16.76 5.95 14.20
C VAL A 60 16.90 5.45 15.63
N ASP A 61 18.04 4.84 15.94
CA ASP A 61 18.46 4.70 17.34
C ASP A 61 18.83 6.11 17.84
N SER A 62 18.00 6.64 18.73
CA SER A 62 18.14 7.98 19.29
C SER A 62 19.43 8.12 20.13
N SER A 63 20.18 7.04 20.34
CA SER A 63 21.26 7.00 21.32
C SER A 63 22.66 6.64 20.81
N ARG A 64 22.90 5.91 19.70
CA ARG A 64 24.27 5.47 19.34
C ARG A 64 24.52 5.20 17.85
N PRO A 65 25.77 5.35 17.34
CA PRO A 65 26.21 4.68 16.12
C PRO A 65 26.25 3.17 16.38
N VAL A 66 25.22 2.47 15.92
CA VAL A 66 24.97 1.07 16.30
C VAL A 66 25.91 0.11 15.56
N ILE A 67 26.93 -0.42 16.27
CA ILE A 67 27.58 -1.68 15.90
C ILE A 67 26.71 -2.82 16.46
N GLY A 68 25.58 -3.10 15.81
CA GLY A 68 24.65 -4.19 16.16
C GLY A 68 23.41 -3.81 16.99
N PHE A 69 22.23 -4.24 16.55
CA PHE A 69 20.93 -3.97 17.17
C PHE A 69 20.59 -4.98 18.28
N ASN A 70 20.25 -4.50 19.47
CA ASN A 70 19.77 -5.36 20.56
C ASN A 70 18.25 -5.54 20.47
N ILE A 71 17.80 -6.76 20.13
CA ILE A 71 16.36 -7.09 20.02
C ILE A 71 15.59 -7.00 21.35
N ASN A 72 16.28 -6.91 22.49
CA ASN A 72 15.68 -6.72 23.80
C ASN A 72 15.70 -5.26 24.23
N ASP A 73 16.11 -4.34 23.35
CA ASP A 73 16.07 -2.92 23.64
C ASP A 73 14.62 -2.43 23.73
N THR A 74 14.28 -1.87 24.88
CA THR A 74 12.99 -1.27 25.18
C THR A 74 12.99 0.25 24.96
N GLY A 75 14.13 0.81 24.51
CA GLY A 75 14.26 2.20 24.12
C GLY A 75 13.29 2.58 23.00
N LYS A 76 12.80 3.82 23.07
CA LYS A 76 11.95 4.40 22.02
C LYS A 76 12.80 4.88 20.85
N HIS A 77 12.47 4.37 19.67
CA HIS A 77 13.08 4.70 18.41
C HIS A 77 12.08 5.47 17.54
N TYR A 78 12.57 6.47 16.81
CA TYR A 78 11.74 7.32 15.97
C TYR A 78 11.93 6.96 14.51
N MET A 79 10.87 7.10 13.72
CA MET A 79 10.91 6.80 12.30
C MET A 79 11.95 7.68 11.59
N LEU A 80 12.76 7.07 10.73
CA LEU A 80 13.67 7.78 9.83
C LEU A 80 12.87 8.63 8.83
N VAL A 81 13.35 9.84 8.54
CA VAL A 81 12.74 10.74 7.54
C VAL A 81 12.64 10.05 6.17
N ASP A 82 13.68 9.33 5.75
CA ASP A 82 13.67 8.56 4.50
C ASP A 82 12.61 7.45 4.51
N ALA A 83 12.46 6.76 5.65
CA ALA A 83 11.46 5.72 5.80
C ALA A 83 10.04 6.31 5.77
N TYR A 84 9.85 7.51 6.34
CA TYR A 84 8.60 8.25 6.30
C TYR A 84 8.20 8.61 4.87
N PHE A 85 9.09 9.23 4.10
CA PHE A 85 8.79 9.60 2.71
C PHE A 85 8.56 8.38 1.81
N ARG A 86 9.31 7.29 1.98
CA ARG A 86 9.05 6.04 1.26
C ARG A 86 7.66 5.47 1.54
N TYR A 87 7.19 5.59 2.78
CA TYR A 87 5.84 5.13 3.13
C TYR A 87 4.76 6.04 2.52
N LEU A 88 4.95 7.36 2.51
CA LEU A 88 4.05 8.28 1.80
C LEU A 88 3.99 7.98 0.30
N GLU A 89 5.13 7.80 -0.36
CA GLU A 89 5.19 7.43 -1.79
C GLU A 89 4.45 6.10 -2.04
N TYR A 90 4.59 5.12 -1.15
CA TYR A 90 3.82 3.89 -1.22
C TYR A 90 2.30 4.13 -1.14
N LEU A 91 1.84 5.00 -0.24
CA LEU A 91 0.41 5.34 -0.11
C LEU A 91 -0.11 6.04 -1.37
N GLU A 92 0.64 7.01 -1.89
CA GLU A 92 0.30 7.72 -3.13
C GLU A 92 0.21 6.78 -4.33
N LEU A 93 1.15 5.82 -4.44
CA LEU A 93 1.13 4.80 -5.48
C LEU A 93 -0.05 3.84 -5.31
N GLU A 94 -0.40 3.46 -4.08
CA GLU A 94 -1.56 2.61 -3.79
C GLU A 94 -2.86 3.31 -4.19
N GLU A 95 -3.00 4.58 -3.84
CA GLU A 95 -4.15 5.41 -4.24
C GLU A 95 -4.22 5.62 -5.75
N SER A 96 -3.09 5.93 -6.39
CA SER A 96 -2.99 6.09 -7.84
C SER A 96 -3.41 4.81 -8.59
N ARG A 97 -3.08 3.63 -8.06
CA ARG A 97 -3.53 2.35 -8.62
C ARG A 97 -5.04 2.16 -8.49
N LYS A 98 -5.63 2.45 -7.32
CA LYS A 98 -7.09 2.40 -7.12
C LYS A 98 -7.83 3.38 -8.04
N ASN A 99 -7.27 4.57 -8.22
CA ASN A 99 -7.79 5.58 -9.13
C ASN A 99 -7.70 5.13 -10.58
N ALA A 100 -6.58 4.51 -11.00
CA ALA A 100 -6.42 3.95 -12.34
C ALA A 100 -7.39 2.79 -12.62
N GLU A 101 -7.59 1.90 -11.64
CA GLU A 101 -8.59 0.82 -11.74
C GLU A 101 -10.00 1.36 -11.92
N SER A 102 -10.37 2.38 -11.13
CA SER A 102 -11.67 3.05 -11.24
C SER A 102 -11.84 3.76 -12.59
N ALA A 103 -10.80 4.48 -13.04
CA ALA A 103 -10.78 5.16 -14.34
C ALA A 103 -10.92 4.18 -15.51
N LYS A 104 -10.35 2.98 -15.40
CA LYS A 104 -10.50 1.92 -16.41
C LYS A 104 -11.96 1.50 -16.57
N VAL A 105 -12.70 1.32 -15.47
CA VAL A 105 -14.12 0.96 -15.52
C VAL A 105 -14.95 2.08 -16.16
N ILE A 106 -14.72 3.33 -15.75
CA ILE A 106 -15.41 4.50 -16.33
C ILE A 106 -15.13 4.60 -17.84
N SER A 107 -13.87 4.37 -18.25
CA SER A 107 -13.48 4.39 -19.66
C SER A 107 -14.20 3.32 -20.47
N ILE A 108 -14.35 2.10 -19.94
CA ILE A 108 -15.09 1.02 -20.62
C ILE A 108 -16.56 1.41 -20.83
N ILE A 109 -17.21 2.00 -19.82
CA ILE A 109 -18.60 2.47 -19.92
C ILE A 109 -18.72 3.57 -20.98
N ALA A 110 -17.81 4.53 -20.97
CA ALA A 110 -17.79 5.63 -21.94
C ALA A 110 -17.64 5.11 -23.38
N ILE A 111 -16.73 4.15 -23.61
CA ILE A 111 -16.54 3.49 -24.92
C ILE A 111 -17.83 2.78 -25.36
N GLY A 112 -18.53 2.12 -24.44
CA GLY A 112 -19.82 1.49 -24.75
C GLY A 112 -20.87 2.50 -25.19
N LEU A 113 -20.99 3.63 -24.48
CA LEU A 113 -21.94 4.70 -24.81
C LEU A 113 -21.63 5.36 -26.16
N THR A 114 -20.35 5.60 -26.48
CA THR A 114 -19.98 6.20 -27.78
C THR A 114 -20.31 5.27 -28.94
N LEU A 115 -20.08 3.96 -28.80
CA LEU A 115 -20.48 2.98 -29.81
C LEU A 115 -22.00 2.96 -30.03
N LEU A 116 -22.79 3.00 -28.96
CA LEU A 116 -24.25 3.05 -29.06
C LEU A 116 -24.73 4.33 -29.75
N ALA A 117 -24.17 5.49 -29.39
CA ALA A 117 -24.50 6.76 -30.02
C ALA A 117 -24.16 6.76 -31.53
N LEU A 118 -23.04 6.15 -31.91
CA LEU A 118 -22.62 6.03 -33.31
C LEU A 118 -23.61 5.17 -34.10
N ILE A 119 -24.05 4.04 -33.56
CA ILE A 119 -25.07 3.18 -34.18
C ILE A 119 -26.39 3.96 -34.35
N ALA A 120 -26.85 4.66 -33.30
CA ALA A 120 -28.08 5.46 -33.36
C ALA A 120 -27.99 6.56 -34.43
N SER A 121 -26.84 7.25 -34.52
CA SER A 121 -26.60 8.28 -35.53
C SER A 121 -26.70 7.74 -36.95
N VAL A 122 -26.15 6.55 -37.21
CA VAL A 122 -26.23 5.90 -38.54
C VAL A 122 -27.67 5.54 -38.89
N ILE A 123 -28.42 4.97 -37.95
CA ILE A 123 -29.83 4.58 -38.16
C ILE A 123 -30.69 5.81 -38.50
N ILE A 124 -30.56 6.89 -37.72
CA ILE A 124 -31.31 8.13 -37.98
C ILE A 124 -30.97 8.71 -39.35
N GLY A 125 -29.68 8.70 -39.74
CA GLY A 125 -29.25 9.15 -41.06
C GLY A 125 -29.89 8.36 -42.20
N ILE A 126 -29.93 7.02 -42.08
CA ILE A 126 -30.58 6.15 -43.08
C ILE A 126 -32.09 6.44 -43.16
N LEU A 127 -32.77 6.57 -42.02
CA LEU A 127 -34.20 6.88 -41.98
C LEU A 127 -34.52 8.24 -42.63
N GLN A 128 -33.70 9.27 -42.41
CA GLN A 128 -33.86 10.57 -43.06
C GLN A 128 -33.70 10.49 -44.58
N ILE A 129 -32.69 9.75 -45.08
CA ILE A 129 -32.46 9.60 -46.52
C ILE A 129 -33.66 8.91 -47.20
N ASN A 130 -34.18 7.84 -46.59
CA ASN A 130 -35.33 7.10 -47.15
C ASN A 130 -36.65 7.90 -47.11
N GLN A 131 -36.79 8.88 -46.21
CA GLN A 131 -37.96 9.78 -46.20
C GLN A 131 -37.88 10.89 -47.25
N ILE A 132 -36.66 11.26 -47.69
CA ILE A 132 -36.43 12.32 -48.68
C ILE A 132 -36.54 11.78 -50.11
N ASN A 133 -36.24 10.50 -50.36
CA ASN A 133 -36.44 9.80 -51.64
C ASN A 133 -37.35 8.57 -51.44
N PRO A 134 -38.69 8.73 -51.44
CA PRO A 134 -39.63 7.60 -51.35
C PRO A 134 -39.63 6.71 -52.61
#